data_AF-N1U1Z2-F1
#
_entry.id   AF-N1U1Z2-F1
#
_cell.length_a   1.000
_cell.length_b   1.000
_cell.length_c   1.000
_cell.angle_alpha   90.00
_cell.angle_beta   90.00
_cell.angle_gamma   90.00
#
_symmetry.space_group_name_H-M   'P 1'
#
loop_
_entity.id
_entity.type
_entity.pdbx_description
1 polymer ?
#
loop_
_entity_poly.entity_id
_entity_poly.type
_entity_poly.pdbx_seq_one_letter_code
_entity_poly.pdbx_strand_id
1 'polypeptide(L)'
;MLERALEFLGLEPGFNEKDLKERFYFLSKKYHPDTGEFSNDSLFKELIEYRNILYSYLEQETFKKENVFTDPPRNFHKDDYTIYKRAREIYDSAIHEYYKLTDGNPIFLKEEENPVLRKLRHSLEISKSGFEELISSHPQSIWIPDAKDTLQKIEIWFKAP
;
A
#
# COMPACT_ATOMS: atom_id res chain seq x y z
N MET A 1 23.16 5.89 -0.26
CA MET A 1 21.73 5.58 -0.02
C MET A 1 21.39 4.17 -0.49
N LEU A 2 21.71 3.80 -1.74
CA LEU A 2 21.51 2.45 -2.26
C LEU A 2 22.22 1.35 -1.44
N GLU A 3 23.51 1.53 -1.12
CA GLU A 3 24.27 0.56 -0.31
C GLU A 3 23.65 0.31 1.06
N ARG A 4 23.18 1.38 1.73
CA ARG A 4 22.45 1.25 3.00
C ARG A 4 21.14 0.49 2.85
N ALA A 5 20.42 0.69 1.75
CA ALA A 5 19.20 -0.06 1.46
C ALA A 5 19.50 -1.54 1.21
N LEU A 6 20.57 -1.87 0.48
CA LEU A 6 21.05 -3.23 0.28
C LEU A 6 21.44 -3.90 1.60
N GLU A 7 22.24 -3.21 2.43
CA GLU A 7 22.66 -3.71 3.75
C GLU A 7 21.45 -3.92 4.67
N PHE A 8 20.52 -2.97 4.72
CA PHE A 8 19.33 -3.05 5.57
C PHE A 8 18.43 -4.23 5.18
N LEU A 9 18.21 -4.44 3.88
CA LEU A 9 17.44 -5.58 3.40
C LEU A 9 18.26 -6.88 3.35
N GLY A 10 19.58 -6.81 3.53
CA GLY A 10 20.51 -7.93 3.40
C GLY A 10 20.50 -8.53 2.01
N LEU A 11 20.55 -7.67 0.98
CA LEU A 11 20.58 -8.03 -0.44
C LEU A 11 21.98 -7.82 -0.99
N GLU A 12 22.41 -8.71 -1.89
CA GLU A 12 23.69 -8.56 -2.60
C GLU A 12 23.56 -7.63 -3.82
N PRO A 13 24.65 -6.95 -4.22
CA PRO A 13 24.70 -6.20 -5.47
C PRO A 13 24.48 -7.16 -6.66
N GLY A 14 23.34 -7.03 -7.34
CA GLY A 14 22.90 -7.98 -8.38
C GLY A 14 21.61 -8.72 -8.08
N PHE A 15 20.98 -8.43 -6.93
CA PHE A 15 19.64 -8.91 -6.59
C PHE A 15 18.61 -8.63 -7.70
N ASN A 16 17.61 -9.50 -7.80
CA ASN A 16 16.47 -9.32 -8.70
C ASN A 16 15.20 -8.91 -7.92
N GLU A 17 14.12 -8.62 -8.65
CA GLU A 17 12.86 -8.19 -8.06
C GLU A 17 12.26 -9.22 -7.07
N LYS A 18 12.44 -10.51 -7.35
CA LYS A 18 11.98 -11.59 -6.48
C LYS A 18 12.74 -11.59 -5.15
N ASP A 19 14.06 -11.43 -5.19
CA ASP A 19 14.89 -11.35 -3.99
C ASP A 19 14.46 -10.16 -3.11
N LEU A 20 14.20 -9.00 -3.74
CA LEU A 20 13.70 -7.82 -3.04
C LEU A 20 12.35 -8.08 -2.37
N LYS A 21 11.39 -8.70 -3.08
CA LYS A 21 10.07 -9.05 -2.55
C LYS A 21 10.17 -10.00 -1.35
N GLU A 22 10.98 -11.05 -1.46
CA GLU A 22 11.16 -12.04 -0.40
C GLU A 22 11.79 -11.43 0.86
N ARG A 23 12.86 -10.65 0.71
CA ARG A 23 13.54 -9.99 1.84
C ARG A 23 12.67 -8.92 2.49
N PHE A 24 11.99 -8.12 1.68
CA PHE A 24 11.04 -7.13 2.19
C PHE A 24 9.91 -7.78 2.98
N TYR A 25 9.33 -8.88 2.49
CA TYR A 25 8.29 -9.61 3.20
C TYR A 25 8.76 -10.15 4.55
N PHE A 26 9.94 -10.78 4.57
CA PHE A 26 10.54 -11.30 5.79
C PHE A 26 10.74 -10.20 6.85
N LEU A 27 11.30 -9.06 6.45
CA LEU A 27 11.53 -7.94 7.34
C LEU A 27 10.24 -7.21 7.73
N SER A 28 9.25 -7.18 6.84
CA SER A 28 7.95 -6.55 7.12
C SER A 28 7.24 -7.27 8.25
N LYS A 29 7.25 -8.61 8.28
CA LYS A 29 6.73 -9.39 9.41
C LYS A 29 7.48 -9.13 10.71
N LYS A 30 8.80 -8.90 10.62
CA LYS A 30 9.65 -8.70 11.78
C LYS A 30 9.49 -7.31 12.39
N TYR A 31 9.29 -6.28 11.57
CA TYR A 31 9.24 -4.88 11.99
C TYR A 31 7.83 -4.28 11.95
N HIS A 32 6.80 -5.06 11.66
CA HIS A 32 5.42 -4.55 11.60
C HIS A 32 5.03 -3.91 12.95
N PRO A 33 4.46 -2.70 12.97
CA PRO A 33 4.11 -2.03 14.22
C PRO A 33 3.09 -2.81 15.06
N ASP A 34 2.15 -3.51 14.41
CA ASP A 34 1.10 -4.26 15.11
C ASP A 34 1.46 -5.72 15.46
N THR A 35 2.37 -6.34 14.71
CA THR A 35 2.60 -7.81 14.75
C THR A 35 4.07 -8.21 14.83
N GLY A 36 4.97 -7.24 14.76
CA GLY A 36 6.41 -7.46 14.69
C GLY A 36 7.06 -7.76 16.03
N GLU A 37 8.27 -8.28 15.95
CA GLU A 37 9.14 -8.61 17.08
C GLU A 37 9.73 -7.33 17.72
N PHE A 38 9.74 -6.23 16.95
CA PHE A 38 10.22 -4.92 17.38
C PHE A 38 9.10 -3.90 17.18
N SER A 39 8.60 -3.33 18.27
CA SER A 39 7.59 -2.26 18.28
C SER A 39 8.20 -0.89 17.99
N ASN A 40 9.01 -0.80 16.93
CA ASN A 40 9.62 0.45 16.49
C ASN A 40 9.08 0.85 15.10
N ASP A 41 8.07 1.71 15.13
CA ASP A 41 7.38 2.27 13.96
C ASP A 41 8.35 2.95 12.96
N SER A 42 9.49 3.45 13.45
CA SER A 42 10.54 4.05 12.62
C SER A 42 11.25 3.02 11.74
N LEU A 43 11.50 1.79 12.23
CA LEU A 43 12.17 0.75 11.45
C LEU A 43 11.31 0.25 10.30
N PHE A 44 9.99 0.19 10.49
CA PHE A 44 9.08 -0.15 9.41
C PHE A 44 9.06 0.92 8.33
N LYS A 45 9.05 2.22 8.71
CA LYS A 45 9.12 3.33 7.76
C LYS A 45 10.42 3.33 6.96
N GLU A 46 11.55 3.11 7.62
CA GLU A 46 12.86 2.94 6.96
C GLU A 46 12.86 1.75 6.00
N LEU A 47 12.25 0.61 6.37
CA LEU A 47 12.09 -0.54 5.49
C LEU A 47 11.30 -0.20 4.21
N ILE A 48 10.19 0.54 4.34
CA ILE A 48 9.41 1.00 3.17
C ILE A 48 10.26 1.92 2.29
N GLU A 49 10.97 2.87 2.89
CA GLU A 49 11.81 3.83 2.17
C GLU A 49 12.92 3.13 1.37
N TYR A 50 13.65 2.22 2.02
CA TYR A 50 14.71 1.45 1.36
C TYR A 50 14.19 0.52 0.27
N ARG A 51 13.01 -0.07 0.46
CA ARG A 51 12.37 -0.84 -0.61
C ARG A 51 12.11 0.01 -1.84
N ASN A 52 11.59 1.23 -1.67
CA ASN A 52 11.32 2.14 -2.80
C ASN A 52 12.61 2.52 -3.54
N ILE A 53 13.69 2.81 -2.81
CA ILE A 53 15.00 3.11 -3.41
C ILE A 53 15.50 1.93 -4.25
N LEU A 54 15.36 0.69 -3.76
CA LEU A 54 15.79 -0.52 -4.46
C LEU A 54 14.93 -0.83 -5.69
N TYR A 55 13.62 -0.59 -5.62
CA TYR A 55 12.74 -0.68 -6.79
C TYR A 55 13.12 0.35 -7.86
N SER A 56 13.34 1.61 -7.49
CA SER A 56 13.79 2.63 -8.44
C SER A 56 15.15 2.30 -9.04
N TYR A 57 16.04 1.65 -8.29
CA TYR A 57 17.31 1.16 -8.82
C TYR A 57 17.11 0.03 -9.85
N LEU A 58 16.24 -0.96 -9.57
CA LEU A 58 15.91 -2.02 -10.52
C LEU A 58 15.28 -1.45 -11.79
N GLU A 59 14.36 -0.49 -11.66
CA GLU A 59 13.78 0.23 -12.80
C GLU A 59 14.86 0.92 -13.62
N GLN A 60 15.77 1.68 -12.99
CA GLN A 60 16.87 2.33 -13.69
C GLN A 60 17.81 1.35 -14.38
N GLU A 61 18.12 0.20 -13.77
CA GLU A 61 18.93 -0.85 -14.38
C GLU A 61 18.20 -1.51 -15.58
N THR A 62 16.89 -1.71 -15.49
CA THR A 62 16.08 -2.15 -16.64
C THR A 62 16.06 -1.11 -17.75
N PHE A 63 15.89 0.18 -17.42
CA PHE A 63 15.94 1.28 -18.39
C PHE A 63 17.32 1.45 -19.03
N LYS A 64 18.42 1.24 -18.29
CA LYS A 64 19.78 1.24 -18.85
C LYS A 64 20.00 0.07 -19.81
N LYS A 65 19.44 -1.11 -19.50
CA LYS A 65 19.46 -2.27 -20.41
C LYS A 65 18.57 -2.06 -21.65
N GLU A 66 17.45 -1.36 -21.50
CA GLU A 66 16.51 -1.07 -22.61
C GLU A 66 17.00 0.06 -23.54
N ASN A 67 17.86 0.99 -23.09
CA ASN A 67 18.46 2.04 -23.94
C ASN A 67 19.42 1.51 -25.04
N VAL A 68 19.60 0.18 -25.19
CA VAL A 68 20.34 -0.44 -26.30
C VAL A 68 19.41 -0.95 -27.42
N PHE A 69 18.08 -0.94 -27.25
CA PHE A 69 17.12 -1.33 -28.29
C PHE A 69 15.97 -0.34 -28.41
N THR A 70 15.81 0.23 -29.61
CA THR A 70 14.79 1.24 -29.97
C THR A 70 13.37 0.68 -30.07
N ASP A 71 12.40 1.55 -29.72
CA ASP A 71 10.93 1.58 -30.02
C ASP A 71 9.92 0.95 -29.00
N PRO A 72 8.67 1.48 -28.86
CA PRO A 72 8.26 2.46 -27.84
C PRO A 72 7.03 2.02 -27.01
N PRO A 73 6.35 2.96 -26.29
CA PRO A 73 6.28 3.03 -24.83
C PRO A 73 5.48 1.86 -24.20
N ARG A 74 6.12 1.08 -23.33
CA ARG A 74 5.41 0.09 -22.52
C ARG A 74 4.70 0.78 -21.36
N ASN A 75 3.38 0.63 -21.36
CA ASN A 75 2.49 0.91 -20.24
C ASN A 75 3.18 0.66 -18.90
N PHE A 76 3.16 1.65 -18.00
CA PHE A 76 3.35 1.42 -16.57
C PHE A 76 2.32 0.36 -16.16
N HIS A 77 2.73 -0.91 -16.13
CA HIS A 77 1.97 -1.94 -15.46
C HIS A 77 1.86 -1.47 -14.01
N LYS A 78 0.66 -1.09 -13.56
CA LYS A 78 0.41 -0.89 -12.14
C LYS A 78 0.67 -2.24 -11.48
N ASP A 79 1.81 -2.37 -10.82
CA ASP A 79 2.11 -3.53 -10.03
C ASP A 79 1.13 -3.62 -8.85
N ASP A 80 1.05 -4.80 -8.25
CA ASP A 80 0.12 -5.10 -7.16
C ASP A 80 0.29 -4.15 -5.97
N TYR A 81 1.53 -3.76 -5.65
CA TYR A 81 1.79 -2.80 -4.61
C TYR A 81 1.28 -1.40 -4.95
N THR A 82 1.43 -0.93 -6.19
CA THR A 82 0.92 0.39 -6.60
C THR A 82 -0.61 0.49 -6.47
N ILE A 83 -1.34 -0.58 -6.83
CA ILE A 83 -2.80 -0.65 -6.66
C ILE A 83 -3.15 -0.66 -5.16
N TYR A 84 -2.50 -1.53 -4.39
CA TYR A 84 -2.68 -1.62 -2.93
C TYR A 84 -2.43 -0.29 -2.22
N LYS A 85 -1.26 0.33 -2.47
CA LYS A 85 -0.84 1.57 -1.83
C LYS A 85 -1.85 2.68 -2.08
N ARG A 86 -2.30 2.84 -3.32
CA ARG A 86 -3.29 3.85 -3.67
C ARG A 86 -4.63 3.61 -2.95
N ALA A 87 -5.13 2.38 -2.94
CA ALA A 87 -6.36 2.04 -2.25
C ALA A 87 -6.26 2.31 -0.74
N ARG A 88 -5.09 2.00 -0.15
CA ARG A 88 -4.80 2.22 1.27
C ARG A 88 -4.69 3.69 1.65
N GLU A 89 -3.97 4.49 0.86
CA GLU A 89 -3.86 5.93 1.10
C GLU A 89 -5.22 6.63 1.07
N ILE A 90 -6.12 6.22 0.16
CA ILE A 90 -7.50 6.74 0.09
C ILE A 90 -8.27 6.34 1.35
N TYR A 91 -8.17 5.08 1.79
CA TYR A 91 -8.81 4.61 3.02
C TYR A 91 -8.34 5.42 4.24
N ASP A 92 -7.03 5.48 4.46
CA ASP A 92 -6.45 6.15 5.64
C ASP A 92 -6.79 7.65 5.63
N SER A 93 -6.73 8.30 4.46
CA SER A 93 -7.10 9.71 4.31
C SER A 93 -8.58 9.95 4.60
N ALA A 94 -9.47 9.08 4.11
CA ALA A 94 -10.91 9.21 4.30
C ALA A 94 -11.30 9.06 5.77
N ILE A 95 -10.74 8.04 6.44
CA ILE A 95 -10.96 7.79 7.87
C ILE A 95 -10.41 8.95 8.72
N HIS A 96 -9.19 9.40 8.43
CA HIS A 96 -8.58 10.53 9.12
C HIS A 96 -9.42 11.81 8.97
N GLU A 97 -9.84 12.13 7.74
CA GLU A 97 -10.65 13.32 7.47
C GLU A 97 -12.00 13.25 8.19
N TYR A 98 -12.66 12.09 8.18
CA TYR A 98 -13.92 11.91 8.90
C TYR A 98 -13.76 12.16 10.40
N TYR A 99 -12.77 11.54 11.06
CA TYR A 99 -12.56 11.73 12.50
C TYR A 99 -12.14 13.15 12.85
N LYS A 100 -11.37 13.82 11.97
CA LYS A 100 -11.00 15.23 12.13
C LYS A 100 -12.22 16.15 12.06
N LEU A 101 -13.15 15.91 11.13
CA LEU A 101 -14.35 16.73 10.96
C LEU A 101 -15.42 16.46 12.02
N THR A 102 -15.32 15.34 12.73
CA THR A 102 -16.29 14.91 13.74
C THR A 102 -15.76 15.05 15.17
N ASP A 103 -14.57 15.62 15.37
CA ASP A 103 -13.87 15.72 16.67
C ASP A 103 -13.81 14.37 17.41
N GLY A 104 -13.64 13.27 16.65
CA GLY A 104 -13.62 11.92 17.22
C GLY A 104 -14.98 11.35 17.62
N ASN A 105 -16.07 12.12 17.52
CA ASN A 105 -17.43 11.66 17.84
C ASN A 105 -18.11 11.12 16.57
N PRO A 106 -18.30 9.80 16.41
CA PRO A 106 -19.01 9.27 15.24
C PRO A 106 -20.44 9.85 15.20
N ILE A 107 -20.69 10.76 14.26
CA ILE A 107 -21.98 11.47 14.15
C ILE A 107 -23.04 10.49 13.62
N PHE A 108 -24.15 10.38 14.36
CA PHE A 108 -25.31 9.54 14.08
C PHE A 108 -25.77 9.55 12.61
N LEU A 109 -25.52 8.45 11.90
CA LEU A 109 -26.50 7.48 11.39
C LEU A 109 -27.81 7.95 10.69
N LYS A 110 -27.88 9.16 10.11
CA LYS A 110 -28.81 9.47 9.01
C LYS A 110 -28.07 10.12 7.84
N GLU A 111 -28.02 9.41 6.72
CA GLU A 111 -27.30 9.81 5.49
C GLU A 111 -27.84 11.10 4.84
N GLU A 112 -29.08 11.44 5.13
CA GLU A 112 -29.76 12.65 4.66
C GLU A 112 -29.29 13.91 5.41
N GLU A 113 -28.78 13.75 6.64
CA GLU A 113 -28.45 14.85 7.56
C GLU A 113 -26.93 15.00 7.80
N ASN A 114 -26.10 14.10 7.26
CA ASN A 114 -24.66 14.08 7.52
C ASN A 114 -23.79 14.16 6.25
N PRO A 115 -23.41 15.38 5.78
CA PRO A 115 -22.55 15.55 4.61
C PRO A 115 -21.15 14.94 4.79
N VAL A 116 -20.65 14.85 6.03
CA VAL A 116 -19.34 14.28 6.35
C VAL A 116 -19.34 12.76 6.17
N LEU A 117 -20.41 12.09 6.61
CA LEU A 117 -20.58 10.65 6.38
C LEU A 117 -20.74 10.31 4.89
N ARG A 118 -21.48 11.14 4.13
CA ARG A 118 -21.62 10.95 2.69
C ARG A 118 -20.27 11.06 1.98
N LYS A 119 -19.45 12.05 2.35
CA LYS A 119 -18.09 12.20 1.82
C LYS A 119 -17.23 10.99 2.17
N LEU A 120 -17.26 10.53 3.43
CA LEU A 120 -16.55 9.33 3.86
C LEU A 120 -16.94 8.12 3.00
N ARG A 121 -18.24 7.81 2.89
CA ARG A 121 -18.74 6.67 2.11
C ARG A 121 -18.29 6.74 0.66
N HIS A 122 -18.35 7.91 0.03
CA HIS A 122 -17.87 8.08 -1.33
C HIS A 122 -16.37 7.75 -1.46
N SER A 123 -15.52 8.25 -0.56
CA SER A 123 -14.09 7.95 -0.58
C SER A 123 -13.80 6.47 -0.27
N LEU A 124 -14.55 5.86 0.65
CA LEU A 124 -14.42 4.44 0.97
C LEU A 124 -14.83 3.54 -0.20
N GLU A 125 -15.83 3.95 -1.02
CA GLU A 125 -16.22 3.20 -2.23
C GLU A 125 -15.08 3.17 -3.26
N ILE A 126 -14.35 4.29 -3.41
CA ILE A 126 -13.17 4.36 -4.29
C ILE A 126 -12.06 3.44 -3.77
N SER A 127 -11.79 3.48 -2.46
CA SER A 127 -10.81 2.59 -1.82
C SER A 127 -11.18 1.11 -1.98
N LYS A 128 -12.44 0.77 -1.71
CA LYS A 128 -13.01 -0.57 -1.90
C LYS A 128 -12.80 -1.07 -3.33
N SER A 129 -13.14 -0.26 -4.33
CA SER A 129 -12.94 -0.60 -5.74
C SER A 129 -11.48 -0.90 -6.06
N GLY A 130 -10.53 -0.18 -5.44
CA GLY A 130 -9.10 -0.43 -5.61
C GLY A 130 -8.63 -1.75 -4.97
N PHE A 131 -9.16 -2.12 -3.81
CA PHE A 131 -8.87 -3.42 -3.19
C PHE A 131 -9.52 -4.59 -3.94
N GLU A 132 -10.72 -4.41 -4.48
CA GLU A 132 -11.38 -5.40 -5.35
C GLU A 132 -10.64 -5.57 -6.68
N GLU A 133 -10.13 -4.48 -7.26
CA GLU A 133 -9.23 -4.49 -8.43
C GLU A 133 -7.99 -5.33 -8.11
N LEU A 134 -7.28 -5.03 -7.00
CA LEU A 134 -6.10 -5.77 -6.55
C LEU A 134 -6.35 -7.29 -6.43
N ILE A 135 -7.45 -7.67 -5.78
CA ILE A 135 -7.79 -9.09 -5.57
C ILE A 135 -8.07 -9.78 -6.91
N SER A 136 -8.72 -9.07 -7.85
CA SER A 136 -9.11 -9.62 -9.15
C SER A 136 -7.93 -9.70 -10.13
N SER A 137 -7.07 -8.69 -10.16
CA SER A 137 -5.95 -8.60 -11.11
C SER A 137 -4.68 -9.28 -10.60
N HIS A 138 -4.48 -9.37 -9.28
CA HIS A 138 -3.29 -9.94 -8.66
C HIS A 138 -3.62 -10.95 -7.55
N PRO A 139 -4.28 -12.09 -7.86
CA PRO A 139 -4.75 -13.08 -6.87
C PRO A 139 -3.64 -13.75 -6.03
N GLN A 140 -2.37 -13.61 -6.44
CA GLN A 140 -1.19 -14.11 -5.72
C GLN A 140 -0.47 -13.01 -4.93
N SER A 141 -1.02 -11.78 -4.88
CA SER A 141 -0.41 -10.67 -4.17
C SER A 141 -0.38 -10.90 -2.66
N ILE A 142 0.75 -10.55 -2.05
CA ILE A 142 0.94 -10.61 -0.59
C ILE A 142 0.03 -9.63 0.17
N TRP A 143 -0.54 -8.65 -0.52
CA TRP A 143 -1.39 -7.61 0.03
C TRP A 143 -2.86 -8.03 0.17
N ILE A 144 -3.24 -9.17 -0.42
CA ILE A 144 -4.63 -9.66 -0.39
C ILE A 144 -5.16 -9.88 1.04
N PRO A 145 -4.41 -10.45 2.00
CA PRO A 145 -4.90 -10.61 3.36
C PRO A 145 -5.28 -9.27 4.02
N ASP A 146 -4.41 -8.24 3.91
CA ASP A 146 -4.70 -6.90 4.44
C ASP A 146 -5.85 -6.22 3.68
N ALA A 147 -5.88 -6.36 2.34
CA ALA A 147 -6.96 -5.83 1.52
C ALA A 147 -8.33 -6.41 1.94
N LYS A 148 -8.40 -7.72 2.22
CA LYS A 148 -9.63 -8.37 2.70
C LYS A 148 -10.04 -7.90 4.10
N ASP A 149 -9.09 -7.76 5.02
CA ASP A 149 -9.36 -7.21 6.36
C ASP A 149 -9.86 -5.75 6.29
N THR A 150 -9.24 -4.95 5.42
CA THR A 150 -9.65 -3.55 5.18
C THR A 150 -11.03 -3.47 4.55
N LEU A 151 -11.35 -4.35 3.59
CA LEU A 151 -12.71 -4.44 3.01
C LEU A 151 -13.77 -4.73 4.07
N GLN A 152 -13.50 -5.65 5.02
CA GLN A 152 -14.42 -5.93 6.13
C GLN A 152 -14.63 -4.69 7.02
N LYS A 153 -13.58 -3.90 7.28
CA LYS A 153 -13.69 -2.63 8.02
C LYS A 153 -14.50 -1.59 7.25
N ILE A 154 -14.31 -1.52 5.93
CA ILE A 154 -15.07 -0.63 5.04
C ILE A 154 -16.58 -0.95 5.11
N GLU A 155 -16.96 -2.22 5.07
CA GLU A 155 -18.37 -2.65 5.10
C GLU A 155 -19.14 -2.12 6.33
N ILE A 156 -18.48 -1.93 7.47
CA ILE A 156 -19.11 -1.40 8.69
C ILE A 156 -19.71 -0.02 8.45
N TRP A 157 -19.10 0.80 7.59
CA TRP A 157 -19.56 2.16 7.27
C TRP A 157 -20.78 2.20 6.34
N PHE A 158 -21.08 1.08 5.68
CA PHE A 158 -22.22 0.93 4.77
C PHE A 158 -23.38 0.15 5.37
N LYS A 159 -23.16 -0.56 6.49
CA LYS A 159 -24.26 -1.17 7.25
C LYS A 159 -25.12 -0.05 7.82
N ALA A 160 -26.37 0.02 7.35
CA ALA A 160 -27.36 0.87 7.98
C ALA A 160 -27.60 0.38 9.42
N PRO A 161 -27.88 1.29 10.36
CA PRO A 161 -28.40 0.93 11.67
C PRO A 161 -29.86 0.48 11.60
#